data_AF-A0A1B7N475-F1
#
_entry.id   AF-A0A1B7N475-F1
#
_cell.length_a   1.000
_cell.length_b   1.000
_cell.length_c   1.000
_cell.angle_alpha   90.00
_cell.angle_beta   90.00
_cell.angle_gamma   90.00
#
_symmetry.space_group_name_H-M   'P 1'
#
loop_
_entity.id
_entity.type
_entity.pdbx_description
1 polymer ?
#
loop_
_entity_poly.entity_id
_entity_poly.type
_entity_poly.pdbx_seq_one_letter_code
_entity_poly.pdbx_strand_id
1 'polypeptide(L)'
;MPSHRNQERRPHHDRSPTPESDNDLPQGVSPISEADYFLKNTEFRIWLKEEKHKYFDELSSEKARSYFRKFAKAWNRGKLSKSLYYDAEFHIASAANQTAYKWSFASKDSKVDAGTLKAVREEVDSATYGRASGSSNNGGSRSRVLGPTLPSASDRVLAQEAASEYRAAERDLKRKRDRTEAKERIEDMVGPKEIGKEGMLEKKRARREDDRAFREKGDDGFEADESTLLGGGDSFRDHIARRDAARKRFEEKRSAGREDKTASVRDRAVAMREKDKATMDMFQQLAKQRFG
;
A
#
# COMPACT_ATOMS: atom_id res chain seq x y z
N MET A 1 -10.66 82.23 11.27
CA MET A 1 -9.36 81.54 11.41
C MET A 1 -9.62 80.03 11.45
N PRO A 2 -9.32 79.27 10.38
CA PRO A 2 -9.48 77.83 10.38
C PRO A 2 -8.16 77.13 10.77
N SER A 3 -8.28 76.20 11.71
CA SER A 3 -7.22 75.37 12.28
C SER A 3 -6.75 74.29 11.28
N HIS A 4 -5.46 74.31 10.93
CA HIS A 4 -4.83 73.28 10.11
C HIS A 4 -4.55 72.02 10.94
N ARG A 5 -5.28 70.94 10.67
CA ARG A 5 -4.99 69.62 11.22
C ARG A 5 -3.98 68.91 10.32
N ASN A 6 -2.73 68.88 10.78
CA ASN A 6 -1.62 68.13 10.18
C ASN A 6 -1.96 66.63 10.13
N GLN A 7 -2.11 66.06 8.93
CA GLN A 7 -2.08 64.62 8.72
C GLN A 7 -0.65 64.24 8.33
N GLU A 8 0.07 63.67 9.30
CA GLU A 8 1.40 63.13 9.13
C GLU A 8 1.39 62.02 8.06
N ARG A 9 2.02 62.31 6.92
CA ARG A 9 2.35 61.31 5.91
C ARG A 9 3.38 60.35 6.51
N ARG A 10 2.99 59.08 6.63
CA ARG A 10 3.90 58.01 7.05
C ARG A 10 5.02 57.84 6.00
N PRO A 11 6.29 57.70 6.40
CA PRO A 11 7.38 57.47 5.46
C PRO A 11 7.21 56.12 4.77
N HIS A 12 7.19 56.13 3.44
CA HIS A 12 7.29 54.93 2.63
C HIS A 12 8.71 54.38 2.78
N HIS A 13 8.83 53.21 3.37
CA HIS A 13 10.11 52.50 3.45
C HIS A 13 10.36 51.84 2.09
N ASP A 14 11.00 52.59 1.19
CA ASP A 14 11.55 52.05 -0.04
C ASP A 14 12.65 51.06 0.32
N ARG A 15 12.31 49.77 0.27
CA ARG A 15 13.29 48.68 0.33
C ARG A 15 14.06 48.70 -0.97
N SER A 16 15.30 49.20 -0.92
CA SER A 16 16.26 49.07 -2.00
C SER A 16 16.33 47.61 -2.48
N PRO A 17 16.36 47.34 -3.80
CA PRO A 17 16.64 46.02 -4.34
C PRO A 17 18.01 45.57 -3.83
N THR A 18 18.02 44.59 -2.92
CA THR A 18 19.25 43.92 -2.52
C THR A 18 19.86 43.27 -3.75
N PRO A 19 21.18 43.40 -4.00
CA PRO A 19 21.82 42.75 -5.13
C PRO A 19 21.58 41.25 -4.99
N GLU A 20 20.94 40.66 -6.01
CA GLU A 20 20.82 39.23 -6.11
C GLU A 20 22.25 38.72 -6.31
N SER A 21 22.84 38.27 -5.21
CA SER A 21 24.10 37.54 -5.26
C SER A 21 23.82 36.31 -6.11
N ASP A 22 24.32 36.34 -7.35
CA ASP A 22 24.50 35.20 -8.25
C ASP A 22 25.31 34.14 -7.51
N ASN A 23 24.64 33.39 -6.65
CA ASN A 23 25.16 32.15 -6.11
C ASN A 23 24.78 31.13 -7.15
N ASP A 24 25.73 30.82 -8.03
CA ASP A 24 25.60 29.74 -9.00
C ASP A 24 25.03 28.51 -8.29
N LEU A 25 23.78 28.19 -8.64
CA LEU A 25 23.11 26.99 -8.18
C LEU A 25 24.01 25.80 -8.54
N PRO A 26 24.22 24.84 -7.62
CA PRO A 26 25.07 23.69 -7.91
C PRO A 26 24.56 22.96 -9.17
N GLN A 27 25.42 22.95 -10.19
CA GLN A 27 25.35 22.27 -11.50
C GLN A 27 23.97 21.68 -11.90
N GLY A 28 23.21 22.44 -12.70
CA GLY A 28 22.05 21.94 -13.45
C GLY A 28 20.67 22.16 -12.81
N VAL A 29 20.59 22.82 -11.66
CA VAL A 29 19.33 23.06 -10.96
C VAL A 29 18.65 24.33 -11.48
N SER A 30 17.41 24.20 -11.97
CA SER A 30 16.59 25.35 -12.37
C SER A 30 16.06 26.11 -11.14
N PRO A 31 15.95 27.45 -11.23
CA PRO A 31 15.31 28.24 -10.18
C PRO A 31 13.84 27.82 -10.05
N ILE A 32 13.35 27.74 -8.82
CA ILE A 32 11.98 27.34 -8.51
C ILE A 32 11.12 28.60 -8.37
N SER A 33 9.92 28.55 -8.96
CA SER A 33 8.87 29.57 -8.81
C SER A 33 7.65 29.03 -8.05
N GLU A 34 6.72 29.90 -7.64
CA GLU A 34 5.47 29.52 -6.97
C GLU A 34 4.62 28.53 -7.80
N ALA A 35 4.77 28.55 -9.12
CA ALA A 35 4.13 27.61 -10.04
C ALA A 35 4.58 26.15 -9.84
N ASP A 36 5.81 25.94 -9.35
CA ASP A 36 6.41 24.61 -9.16
C ASP A 36 6.05 23.98 -7.82
N TYR A 37 5.08 24.56 -7.09
CA TYR A 37 4.62 24.09 -5.78
C TYR A 37 4.33 22.58 -5.77
N PHE A 38 3.70 22.07 -6.82
CA PHE A 38 3.35 20.64 -6.92
C PHE A 38 4.51 19.78 -7.42
N LEU A 39 5.31 20.29 -8.36
CA LEU A 39 6.47 19.58 -8.91
C LEU A 39 7.55 19.37 -7.87
N LYS A 40 7.71 20.33 -6.95
CA LYS A 40 8.75 20.37 -5.92
C LYS A 40 8.22 20.08 -4.52
N ASN A 41 7.05 19.45 -4.42
CA ASN A 41 6.40 19.17 -3.15
C ASN A 41 7.21 18.17 -2.30
N THR A 42 7.89 17.21 -2.92
CA THR A 42 8.74 16.24 -2.23
C THR A 42 9.91 16.90 -1.50
N GLU A 43 10.61 17.79 -2.20
CA GLU A 43 11.75 18.55 -1.69
C GLU A 43 11.27 19.56 -0.64
N PHE A 44 10.13 20.21 -0.88
CA PHE A 44 9.52 21.13 0.06
C PHE A 44 9.14 20.44 1.39
N ARG A 45 8.62 19.22 1.35
CA ARG A 45 8.28 18.44 2.55
C ARG A 45 9.51 18.05 3.37
N ILE A 46 10.59 17.65 2.70
CA ILE A 46 11.86 17.35 3.36
C ILE A 46 12.41 18.61 4.02
N TRP A 47 12.43 19.74 3.30
CA TRP A 47 12.85 21.02 3.85
C TRP A 47 12.01 21.45 5.06
N LEU A 48 10.69 21.27 5.03
CA LEU A 48 9.84 21.55 6.19
C LEU A 48 10.20 20.70 7.41
N LYS A 49 10.59 19.44 7.21
CA LYS A 49 10.98 18.53 8.29
C LYS A 49 12.37 18.86 8.85
N GLU A 50 13.35 19.10 7.98
CA GLU A 50 14.73 19.38 8.37
C GLU A 50 14.89 20.79 8.98
N GLU A 51 14.37 21.81 8.30
CA GLU A 51 14.63 23.22 8.65
C GLU A 51 13.57 23.85 9.55
N LYS A 52 12.36 23.30 9.56
CA LYS A 52 11.23 23.86 10.31
C LYS A 52 10.63 22.88 11.30
N HIS A 53 11.05 21.61 11.30
CA HIS A 53 10.51 20.53 12.12
C HIS A 53 8.97 20.47 12.11
N LYS A 54 8.36 20.74 10.95
CA LYS A 54 6.91 20.73 10.76
C LYS A 54 6.53 19.73 9.67
N TYR A 55 5.39 19.08 9.85
CA TYR A 55 4.82 18.21 8.82
C TYR A 55 3.87 18.99 7.93
N PHE A 56 3.81 18.62 6.66
CA PHE A 56 2.89 19.25 5.71
C PHE A 56 1.43 19.19 6.18
N ASP A 57 1.03 18.09 6.80
CA ASP A 57 -0.36 17.86 7.24
C ASP A 57 -0.79 18.76 8.41
N GLU A 58 0.17 19.36 9.13
CA GLU A 58 -0.10 20.31 10.21
C GLU A 58 -0.29 21.75 9.69
N LEU A 59 0.02 21.99 8.42
CA LEU A 59 -0.06 23.32 7.82
C LEU A 59 -1.35 23.47 7.02
N SER A 60 -2.03 24.61 7.22
CA SER A 60 -3.08 25.05 6.29
C SER A 60 -2.47 25.34 4.91
N SER A 61 -3.29 25.22 3.86
CA SER A 61 -2.88 25.49 2.47
C SER A 61 -2.23 26.87 2.29
N GLU A 62 -2.78 27.90 2.93
CA GLU A 62 -2.25 29.27 2.89
C GLU A 62 -0.87 29.37 3.56
N LYS A 63 -0.69 28.72 4.72
CA LYS A 63 0.61 28.66 5.39
C LYS A 63 1.61 27.87 4.54
N ALA A 64 1.22 26.72 3.99
CA ALA A 64 2.08 25.90 3.15
C ALA A 64 2.63 26.70 1.95
N ARG A 65 1.78 27.48 1.26
CA ARG A 65 2.23 28.38 0.17
C ARG A 65 3.17 29.47 0.66
N SER A 66 2.91 30.07 1.83
CA SER A 66 3.82 31.07 2.41
C SER A 66 5.20 30.51 2.75
N TYR A 67 5.26 29.25 3.21
CA TYR A 67 6.50 28.53 3.46
C TYR A 67 7.18 28.13 2.15
N PHE A 68 6.41 27.77 1.13
CA PHE A 68 6.96 27.48 -0.19
C PHE A 68 7.65 28.69 -0.81
N ARG A 69 7.11 29.92 -0.64
CA ARG A 69 7.83 31.14 -1.07
C ARG A 69 9.16 31.33 -0.34
N LYS A 70 9.27 30.91 0.92
CA LYS A 70 10.54 30.94 1.67
C LYS A 70 11.49 29.85 1.19
N PHE A 71 10.97 28.67 0.90
CA PHE A 71 11.71 27.56 0.29
C PHE A 71 12.27 27.95 -1.08
N ALA A 72 11.44 28.47 -1.99
CA ALA A 72 11.88 28.93 -3.32
C ALA A 72 13.00 29.98 -3.22
N LYS A 73 12.88 30.94 -2.30
CA LYS A 73 13.96 31.92 -2.04
C LYS A 73 15.24 31.29 -1.51
N ALA A 74 15.13 30.29 -0.64
CA ALA A 74 16.29 29.62 -0.07
C ALA A 74 16.94 28.66 -1.08
N TRP A 75 16.11 28.01 -1.91
CA TRP A 75 16.51 27.17 -3.04
C TRP A 75 17.27 27.97 -4.08
N ASN A 76 16.70 29.08 -4.54
CA ASN A 76 17.33 29.96 -5.53
C ASN A 76 18.62 30.62 -5.00
N ARG A 77 18.86 30.60 -3.68
CA ARG A 77 20.11 31.06 -3.06
C ARG A 77 21.14 29.94 -2.85
N GLY A 78 20.83 28.70 -3.19
CA GLY A 78 21.74 27.57 -3.01
C GLY A 78 22.03 27.19 -1.56
N LYS A 79 21.28 27.72 -0.57
CA LYS A 79 21.60 27.55 0.87
C LYS A 79 21.01 26.29 1.51
N LEU A 80 20.28 25.49 0.75
CA LEU A 80 19.68 24.24 1.23
C LEU A 80 20.71 23.12 1.32
N SER A 81 20.40 22.08 2.10
CA SER A 81 21.26 20.91 2.23
C SER A 81 21.52 20.27 0.86
N LYS A 82 22.75 19.80 0.63
CA LYS A 82 23.17 19.20 -0.64
C LYS A 82 22.31 17.98 -1.02
N SER A 83 21.75 17.30 -0.03
CA SER A 83 20.79 16.19 -0.20
C SER A 83 19.51 16.60 -0.93
N LEU A 84 19.05 17.85 -0.78
CA LEU A 84 17.86 18.36 -1.47
C LEU A 84 18.09 18.62 -2.96
N TYR A 85 19.35 18.76 -3.40
CA TYR A 85 19.68 19.09 -4.78
C TYR A 85 20.12 17.88 -5.62
N TYR A 86 20.70 16.85 -5.01
CA TYR A 86 21.35 15.76 -5.75
C TYR A 86 20.63 14.41 -5.69
N ASP A 87 19.70 14.21 -4.76
CA ASP A 87 19.26 12.85 -4.44
C ASP A 87 17.80 12.57 -4.81
N ALA A 88 17.61 12.24 -6.08
CA ALA A 88 16.37 11.68 -6.61
C ALA A 88 15.92 10.40 -5.88
N GLU A 89 16.84 9.66 -5.25
CA GLU A 89 16.54 8.43 -4.51
C GLU A 89 16.09 8.73 -3.06
N PHE A 90 16.62 9.77 -2.42
CA PHE A 90 16.12 10.26 -1.12
C PHE A 90 14.72 10.90 -1.22
N HIS A 91 14.34 11.40 -2.39
CA HIS A 91 13.02 11.98 -2.65
C HIS A 91 11.89 10.95 -2.61
N ILE A 92 12.21 9.66 -2.73
CA ILE A 92 11.29 8.53 -2.50
C ILE A 92 11.37 8.10 -1.03
N ALA A 93 11.57 9.03 -0.10
CA ALA A 93 11.32 8.77 1.31
C ALA A 93 9.89 8.22 1.43
N SER A 94 9.81 6.97 1.91
CA SER A 94 8.59 6.19 2.08
C SER A 94 7.42 7.09 2.49
N ALA A 95 6.26 6.96 1.84
CA ALA A 95 5.07 7.77 2.12
C ALA A 95 4.74 7.82 3.64
N ALA A 96 5.15 6.79 4.37
CA ALA A 96 5.14 6.69 5.82
C ALA A 96 5.84 7.83 6.58
N ASN A 97 6.93 8.39 6.04
CA ASN A 97 7.74 9.44 6.65
C ASN A 97 7.27 10.85 6.30
N GLN A 98 6.27 10.98 5.42
CA GLN A 98 5.73 12.26 4.96
C GLN A 98 4.65 12.82 5.88
N THR A 99 3.98 11.93 6.64
CA THR A 99 2.87 12.28 7.54
C THR A 99 3.29 12.02 8.99
N ALA A 100 2.87 12.88 9.93
CA ALA A 100 3.09 12.64 11.36
C ALA A 100 2.35 11.38 11.85
N TYR A 101 1.29 10.98 11.15
CA TYR A 101 0.51 9.80 11.46
C TYR A 101 1.28 8.52 11.14
N LYS A 102 1.47 7.69 12.16
CA LYS A 102 2.07 6.36 12.02
C LYS A 102 1.03 5.38 11.49
N TRP A 103 1.04 5.16 10.19
CA TRP A 103 0.22 4.12 9.57
C TRP A 103 0.67 2.73 10.04
N SER A 104 -0.27 1.90 10.47
CA SER A 104 0.00 0.58 11.04
C SER A 104 0.59 -0.43 10.04
N PHE A 105 0.47 -0.16 8.74
CA PHE A 105 1.15 -0.94 7.69
C PHE A 105 2.63 -0.52 7.55
N ALA A 106 2.94 0.76 7.78
CA ALA A 106 4.30 1.29 7.70
C ALA A 106 5.11 1.03 8.97
N SER A 107 4.47 0.92 10.14
CA SER A 107 5.16 0.55 11.38
C SER A 107 5.52 -0.94 11.47
N LYS A 108 4.98 -1.77 10.55
CA LYS A 108 5.26 -3.20 10.40
C LYS A 108 6.31 -3.51 9.33
N ASP A 109 7.09 -2.52 8.90
CA ASP A 109 8.22 -2.66 7.96
C ASP A 109 9.40 -3.49 8.51
N SER A 110 9.21 -4.23 9.62
CA SER A 110 10.23 -5.08 10.22
C SER A 110 10.26 -6.52 9.69
N LYS A 111 9.59 -6.84 8.56
CA LYS A 111 9.70 -8.19 7.99
C LYS A 111 9.41 -8.37 6.50
N VAL A 112 8.95 -7.35 5.79
CA VAL A 112 8.74 -7.45 4.34
C VAL A 112 9.77 -6.54 3.70
N ASP A 113 10.73 -7.20 3.05
CA ASP A 113 12.00 -6.65 2.60
C ASP A 113 11.75 -5.42 1.72
N ALA A 114 12.27 -4.25 2.10
CA ALA A 114 12.07 -2.98 1.37
C ALA A 114 12.42 -3.10 -0.12
N GLY A 115 13.31 -4.04 -0.48
CA GLY A 115 13.61 -4.41 -1.86
C GLY A 115 12.46 -5.05 -2.63
N THR A 116 11.54 -5.78 -1.98
CA THR A 116 10.35 -6.36 -2.62
C THR A 116 9.34 -5.28 -3.01
N LEU A 117 9.12 -4.29 -2.14
CA LEU A 117 8.25 -3.15 -2.47
C LEU A 117 8.84 -2.28 -3.57
N LYS A 118 10.17 -2.12 -3.61
CA LYS A 118 10.86 -1.42 -4.71
C LYS A 118 10.74 -2.19 -6.03
N ALA A 119 10.96 -3.50 -6.02
CA ALA A 119 10.82 -4.34 -7.21
C ALA A 119 9.38 -4.37 -7.77
N VAL A 120 8.37 -4.51 -6.89
CA VAL A 120 6.96 -4.45 -7.30
C VAL A 120 6.61 -3.09 -7.90
N ARG A 121 7.16 -2.00 -7.34
CA ARG A 121 6.96 -0.65 -7.89
C ARG A 121 7.61 -0.48 -9.25
N GLU A 122 8.85 -0.95 -9.42
CA GLU A 122 9.56 -0.93 -10.71
C GLU A 122 8.85 -1.78 -11.77
N GLU A 123 8.28 -2.93 -11.39
CA GLU A 123 7.46 -3.76 -12.27
C GLU A 123 6.20 -3.03 -12.72
N VAL A 124 5.46 -2.39 -11.81
CA VAL A 124 4.26 -1.62 -12.15
C VAL A 124 4.59 -0.39 -12.98
N ASP A 125 5.67 0.33 -12.67
CA ASP A 125 6.12 1.48 -13.48
C ASP A 125 6.53 1.02 -14.90
N SER A 126 7.18 -0.15 -15.03
CA SER A 126 7.50 -0.75 -16.33
C SER A 126 6.25 -1.21 -17.10
N ALA A 127 5.24 -1.74 -16.40
CA ALA A 127 3.98 -2.18 -17.03
C ALA A 127 3.10 -1.00 -17.47
N THR A 128 3.19 0.13 -16.77
CA THR A 128 2.33 1.29 -17.02
C THR A 128 2.95 2.29 -17.99
N TYR A 129 4.28 2.44 -17.98
CA TYR A 129 5.00 3.41 -18.81
C TYR A 129 5.98 2.78 -19.82
N GLY A 130 6.19 1.45 -19.76
CA GLY A 130 7.08 0.73 -20.67
C GLY A 130 6.40 0.39 -22.01
N ARG A 131 6.61 1.24 -23.01
CA ARG A 131 6.36 0.92 -24.42
C ARG A 131 7.20 -0.30 -24.83
N ALA A 132 6.54 -1.32 -25.36
CA ALA A 132 7.10 -2.60 -25.78
C ALA A 132 8.44 -2.49 -26.53
N SER A 133 9.49 -3.10 -25.95
CA SER A 133 10.70 -3.51 -26.66
C SER A 133 10.71 -5.04 -26.69
N GLY A 134 10.47 -5.60 -27.88
CA GLY A 134 10.30 -7.03 -28.09
C GLY A 134 11.56 -7.85 -27.84
N SER A 135 11.35 -9.13 -27.51
CA SER A 135 12.34 -10.17 -27.72
C SER A 135 11.65 -11.40 -28.27
N SER A 136 12.09 -11.81 -29.46
CA SER A 136 11.61 -12.97 -30.22
C SER A 136 12.49 -14.21 -29.94
N ASN A 137 12.01 -15.36 -30.40
CA ASN A 137 12.73 -16.62 -30.66
C ASN A 137 13.00 -17.52 -29.43
N ASN A 138 12.92 -18.86 -29.48
CA ASN A 138 12.79 -19.88 -30.54
C ASN A 138 12.46 -21.22 -29.80
N GLY A 139 11.48 -22.06 -30.18
CA GLY A 139 11.63 -23.12 -31.20
C GLY A 139 11.88 -24.51 -30.57
N GLY A 140 10.93 -25.43 -30.70
CA GLY A 140 11.06 -26.83 -30.26
C GLY A 140 9.97 -27.75 -30.82
N SER A 141 10.19 -28.27 -32.03
CA SER A 141 9.31 -29.20 -32.75
C SER A 141 9.45 -30.64 -32.25
N ARG A 142 8.35 -31.29 -31.84
CA ARG A 142 8.16 -32.76 -31.92
C ARG A 142 6.68 -33.16 -32.12
N SER A 143 6.42 -33.77 -33.29
CA SER A 143 5.40 -34.79 -33.60
C SER A 143 3.91 -34.45 -33.42
N ARG A 144 3.21 -34.31 -34.56
CA ARG A 144 1.76 -34.11 -34.68
C ARG A 144 0.99 -35.40 -34.35
N VAL A 145 0.21 -35.38 -33.27
CA VAL A 145 -1.03 -36.15 -33.16
C VAL A 145 -2.15 -35.18 -33.55
N LEU A 146 -2.77 -35.40 -34.71
CA LEU A 146 -3.89 -34.59 -35.19
C LEU A 146 -5.18 -35.06 -34.49
N GLY A 147 -5.40 -34.55 -33.29
CA GLY A 147 -6.63 -34.72 -32.49
C GLY A 147 -6.44 -34.14 -31.09
N PRO A 148 -7.49 -33.63 -30.41
CA PRO A 148 -7.37 -33.17 -29.03
C PRO A 148 -6.84 -34.32 -28.16
N THR A 149 -5.64 -34.15 -27.61
CA THR A 149 -5.06 -35.13 -26.69
C THR A 149 -5.93 -35.22 -25.46
N LEU A 150 -6.26 -36.44 -25.02
CA LEU A 150 -6.96 -36.65 -23.76
C LEU A 150 -6.18 -35.95 -22.63
N PRO A 151 -6.85 -35.17 -21.77
CA PRO A 151 -6.19 -34.51 -20.64
C PRO A 151 -5.44 -35.55 -19.80
N SER A 152 -4.21 -35.22 -19.40
CA SER A 152 -3.41 -36.09 -18.53
C SER A 152 -4.17 -36.39 -17.24
N ALA A 153 -3.85 -37.49 -16.55
CA ALA A 153 -4.44 -37.80 -15.25
C ALA A 153 -4.27 -36.64 -14.24
N SER A 154 -3.14 -35.93 -14.31
CA SER A 154 -2.90 -34.68 -13.58
C SER A 154 -3.92 -33.58 -13.93
N ASP A 155 -4.18 -33.42 -15.23
CA ASP A 155 -5.07 -32.38 -15.75
C ASP A 155 -6.53 -32.66 -15.37
N ARG A 156 -6.90 -33.94 -15.26
CA ARG A 156 -8.24 -34.34 -14.79
C ARG A 156 -8.44 -34.03 -13.31
N VAL A 157 -7.44 -34.26 -12.46
CA VAL A 157 -7.49 -33.90 -11.04
C VAL A 157 -7.57 -32.39 -10.89
N LEU A 158 -6.70 -31.66 -11.60
CA LEU A 158 -6.71 -30.19 -11.58
C LEU A 158 -8.05 -29.62 -12.05
N ALA A 159 -8.66 -30.18 -13.10
CA ALA A 159 -9.97 -29.76 -13.57
C ALA A 159 -11.09 -30.05 -12.57
N GLN A 160 -11.02 -31.17 -11.84
CA GLN A 160 -11.98 -31.51 -10.79
C GLN A 160 -11.85 -30.58 -9.59
N GLU A 161 -10.63 -30.30 -9.15
CA GLU A 161 -10.35 -29.37 -8.04
C GLU A 161 -10.81 -27.96 -8.40
N ALA A 162 -10.44 -27.45 -9.59
CA ALA A 162 -10.89 -26.16 -10.08
C ALA A 162 -12.42 -26.08 -10.13
N ALA A 163 -13.10 -27.11 -10.65
CA ALA A 163 -14.56 -27.15 -10.69
C ALA A 163 -15.18 -27.15 -9.27
N SER A 164 -14.55 -27.81 -8.30
CA SER A 164 -15.00 -27.80 -6.91
C SER A 164 -14.85 -26.43 -6.25
N GLU A 165 -13.74 -25.73 -6.54
CA GLU A 165 -13.46 -24.38 -6.06
C GLU A 165 -14.43 -23.37 -6.68
N TYR A 166 -14.68 -23.46 -7.99
CA TYR A 166 -15.67 -22.63 -8.67
C TYR A 166 -17.08 -22.81 -8.06
N ARG A 167 -17.49 -24.05 -7.77
CA ARG A 167 -18.78 -24.32 -7.12
C ARG A 167 -18.85 -23.81 -5.68
N ALA A 168 -17.73 -23.81 -4.96
CA ALA A 168 -17.66 -23.22 -3.61
C ALA A 168 -17.77 -21.69 -3.69
N ALA A 169 -17.00 -21.06 -4.57
CA ALA A 169 -17.05 -19.63 -4.83
C ALA A 169 -18.43 -19.17 -5.29
N GLU A 170 -19.09 -19.93 -6.18
CA GLU A 170 -20.44 -19.64 -6.66
C GLU A 170 -21.47 -19.67 -5.53
N ARG A 171 -21.39 -20.65 -4.62
CA ARG A 171 -22.25 -20.70 -3.42
C ARG A 171 -22.06 -19.48 -2.52
N ASP A 172 -20.82 -19.04 -2.34
CA ASP A 172 -20.54 -17.86 -1.51
C ASP A 172 -20.94 -16.54 -2.18
N LEU A 173 -20.77 -16.44 -3.50
CA LEU A 173 -21.28 -15.31 -4.27
C LEU A 173 -22.80 -15.27 -4.26
N LYS A 174 -23.47 -16.42 -4.37
CA LYS A 174 -24.93 -16.52 -4.25
C LYS A 174 -25.40 -16.06 -2.88
N ARG A 175 -24.79 -16.53 -1.79
CA ARG A 175 -25.11 -16.07 -0.42
C ARG A 175 -24.93 -14.56 -0.25
N LYS A 176 -23.88 -13.99 -0.85
CA LYS A 176 -23.63 -12.53 -0.82
C LYS A 176 -24.72 -11.79 -1.59
N ARG A 177 -25.08 -12.29 -2.77
CA ARG A 177 -26.14 -11.74 -3.62
C ARG A 177 -27.51 -11.79 -2.92
N ASP A 178 -27.86 -12.94 -2.36
CA ASP A 178 -29.10 -13.12 -1.60
C ASP A 178 -29.15 -12.15 -0.39
N ARG A 179 -28.02 -11.93 0.28
CA ARG A 179 -27.92 -10.97 1.39
C ARG A 179 -28.09 -9.52 0.92
N THR A 180 -27.54 -9.16 -0.23
CA THR A 180 -27.71 -7.81 -0.79
C THR A 180 -29.13 -7.59 -1.29
N GLU A 181 -29.73 -8.56 -1.99
CA GLU A 181 -31.12 -8.49 -2.46
C GLU A 181 -32.11 -8.47 -1.29
N ALA A 182 -31.83 -9.20 -0.20
CA ALA A 182 -32.62 -9.09 1.03
C ALA A 182 -32.52 -7.70 1.66
N LYS A 183 -31.32 -7.10 1.67
CA LYS A 183 -31.12 -5.73 2.17
C LYS A 183 -31.85 -4.70 1.31
N GLU A 184 -31.78 -4.84 -0.01
CA GLU A 184 -32.45 -3.98 -0.99
C GLU A 184 -33.98 -4.09 -0.87
N ARG A 185 -34.52 -5.31 -0.75
CA ARG A 185 -35.96 -5.52 -0.49
C ARG A 185 -36.42 -4.87 0.81
N ILE A 186 -35.60 -4.91 1.86
CA ILE A 186 -35.89 -4.22 3.13
C ILE A 186 -35.87 -2.70 2.93
N GLU A 187 -34.93 -2.19 2.15
CA GLU A 187 -34.81 -0.76 1.83
C GLU A 187 -35.98 -0.26 0.97
N ASP A 188 -36.48 -1.06 0.02
CA ASP A 188 -37.67 -0.76 -0.79
C ASP A 188 -38.96 -0.76 0.05
N MET A 189 -39.06 -1.62 1.05
CA MET A 189 -40.24 -1.70 1.93
C MET A 189 -40.24 -0.64 3.05
N VAL A 190 -39.08 -0.26 3.56
CA VAL A 190 -38.93 0.67 4.70
C VAL A 190 -38.63 2.10 4.23
N GLY A 191 -38.20 2.27 2.98
CA GLY A 191 -37.71 3.53 2.43
C GLY A 191 -36.21 3.75 2.69
N PRO A 192 -35.60 4.75 2.04
CA PRO A 192 -34.19 5.07 2.24
C PRO A 192 -33.93 5.32 3.73
N LYS A 193 -32.97 4.59 4.31
CA LYS A 193 -32.59 4.80 5.71
C LYS A 193 -32.24 6.28 5.90
N GLU A 194 -32.78 6.90 6.95
CA GLU A 194 -32.47 8.28 7.31
C GLU A 194 -30.99 8.40 7.71
N ILE A 195 -30.12 8.65 6.73
CA ILE A 195 -28.69 8.78 6.94
C ILE A 195 -28.43 10.18 7.53
N GLY A 196 -28.33 10.24 8.87
CA GLY A 196 -28.07 11.48 9.61
C GLY A 196 -27.85 11.25 11.12
N LYS A 197 -27.88 12.34 11.90
CA LYS A 197 -27.79 12.30 13.38
C LYS A 197 -28.95 11.50 13.99
N GLU A 198 -30.11 11.51 13.33
CA GLU A 198 -31.32 10.80 13.74
C GLU A 198 -31.19 9.29 13.52
N GLY A 199 -30.72 8.83 12.35
CA GLY A 199 -30.42 7.41 12.14
C GLY A 199 -29.30 6.85 13.03
N MET A 200 -28.33 7.67 13.45
CA MET A 200 -27.32 7.27 14.44
C MET A 200 -27.91 7.11 15.85
N LEU A 201 -28.83 8.00 16.24
CA LEU A 201 -29.53 7.93 17.53
C LEU A 201 -30.55 6.79 17.56
N GLU A 202 -31.21 6.52 16.43
CA GLU A 202 -32.11 5.40 16.24
C GLU A 202 -31.34 4.08 16.27
N LYS A 203 -30.21 3.95 15.56
CA LYS A 203 -29.34 2.77 15.67
C LYS A 203 -28.84 2.56 17.10
N LYS A 204 -28.54 3.64 17.83
CA LYS A 204 -28.16 3.57 19.25
C LYS A 204 -29.35 3.25 20.16
N ARG A 205 -30.58 3.59 19.77
CA ARG A 205 -31.82 3.24 20.48
C ARG A 205 -32.16 1.77 20.22
N ALA A 206 -32.20 1.33 18.97
CA ALA A 206 -32.39 -0.05 18.56
C ALA A 206 -31.36 -0.97 19.23
N ARG A 207 -30.06 -0.64 19.21
CA ARG A 207 -29.06 -1.44 19.93
C ARG A 207 -29.32 -1.50 21.45
N ARG A 208 -29.74 -0.39 22.05
CA ARG A 208 -30.07 -0.37 23.49
C ARG A 208 -31.36 -1.13 23.80
N GLU A 209 -32.30 -1.15 22.87
CA GLU A 209 -33.55 -1.89 22.94
C GLU A 209 -33.32 -3.38 22.72
N ASP A 210 -32.45 -3.77 21.78
CA ASP A 210 -32.00 -5.14 21.59
C ASP A 210 -31.22 -5.63 22.82
N ASP A 211 -30.30 -4.83 23.36
CA ASP A 211 -29.57 -5.16 24.59
C ASP A 211 -30.51 -5.22 25.82
N ARG A 212 -31.57 -4.43 25.83
CA ARG A 212 -32.62 -4.44 26.87
C ARG A 212 -33.53 -5.65 26.71
N ALA A 213 -33.98 -5.94 25.49
CA ALA A 213 -34.80 -7.09 25.15
C ALA A 213 -34.05 -8.39 25.39
N PHE A 214 -32.75 -8.46 25.08
CA PHE A 214 -31.90 -9.59 25.41
C PHE A 214 -31.72 -9.78 26.93
N ARG A 215 -31.69 -8.69 27.70
CA ARG A 215 -31.60 -8.73 29.16
C ARG A 215 -32.94 -9.03 29.85
N GLU A 216 -34.05 -8.54 29.28
CA GLU A 216 -35.41 -8.69 29.81
C GLU A 216 -36.03 -10.03 29.41
N LYS A 217 -35.70 -10.55 28.22
CA LYS A 217 -35.95 -11.94 27.79
C LYS A 217 -35.01 -12.93 28.51
N GLY A 218 -34.53 -12.58 29.70
CA GLY A 218 -33.56 -13.34 30.48
C GLY A 218 -33.99 -14.80 30.60
N ASP A 219 -33.03 -15.70 30.34
CA ASP A 219 -33.01 -17.18 30.43
C ASP A 219 -34.16 -17.98 29.77
N ASP A 220 -35.37 -17.43 29.62
CA ASP A 220 -36.56 -18.08 29.06
C ASP A 220 -36.57 -18.17 27.52
N GLY A 221 -35.49 -17.74 26.86
CA GLY A 221 -35.42 -17.66 25.39
C GLY A 221 -34.16 -18.21 24.77
N PHE A 222 -33.28 -18.82 25.56
CA PHE A 222 -32.10 -19.51 25.08
C PHE A 222 -32.42 -21.01 25.02
N GLU A 223 -33.30 -21.42 24.10
CA GLU A 223 -33.36 -22.82 23.62
C GLU A 223 -32.10 -23.13 22.80
N ALA A 224 -30.92 -22.86 23.36
CA ALA A 224 -29.75 -23.60 22.94
C ALA A 224 -29.99 -25.01 23.49
N ASP A 225 -30.13 -25.97 22.58
CA ASP A 225 -30.19 -27.38 22.90
C ASP A 225 -29.22 -27.69 24.05
N GLU A 226 -29.64 -28.47 25.06
CA GLU A 226 -28.81 -28.82 26.22
C GLU A 226 -27.46 -29.44 25.75
N SER A 227 -27.43 -30.02 24.54
CA SER A 227 -26.22 -30.46 23.85
C SER A 227 -25.23 -29.32 23.51
N THR A 228 -25.71 -28.14 23.15
CA THR A 228 -24.86 -26.98 22.85
C THR A 228 -24.48 -26.23 24.13
N LEU A 229 -25.40 -26.18 25.10
CA LEU A 229 -25.21 -25.49 26.37
C LEU A 229 -24.24 -26.24 27.30
N LEU A 230 -24.35 -27.57 27.38
CA LEU A 230 -23.52 -28.43 28.23
C LEU A 230 -22.40 -29.14 27.47
N GLY A 231 -22.06 -28.69 26.25
CA GLY A 231 -21.03 -29.32 25.43
C GLY A 231 -21.29 -30.81 25.14
N GLY A 232 -22.56 -31.19 25.03
CA GLY A 232 -23.02 -32.53 24.69
C GLY A 232 -22.75 -32.89 23.23
N GLY A 233 -21.92 -33.91 23.04
CA GLY A 233 -21.88 -34.70 21.80
C GLY A 233 -20.49 -35.13 21.36
N ASP A 234 -19.45 -34.39 21.76
CA ASP A 234 -18.09 -34.72 21.34
C ASP A 234 -17.42 -35.50 22.47
N SER A 235 -17.29 -36.81 22.30
CA SER A 235 -16.42 -37.62 23.16
C SER A 235 -15.10 -36.87 23.36
N PHE A 236 -14.49 -36.91 24.55
CA PHE A 236 -13.24 -36.19 24.86
C PHE A 236 -12.16 -36.32 23.77
N ARG A 237 -12.16 -37.45 23.06
CA ARG A 237 -11.35 -37.73 21.88
C ARG A 237 -11.64 -36.81 20.68
N ASP A 238 -12.90 -36.53 20.36
CA ASP A 238 -13.28 -35.62 19.27
C ASP A 238 -12.93 -34.17 19.61
N HIS A 239 -13.06 -33.76 20.87
CA HIS A 239 -12.60 -32.46 21.33
C HIS A 239 -11.06 -32.31 21.23
N ILE A 240 -10.30 -33.35 21.60
CA ILE A 240 -8.84 -33.39 21.38
C ILE A 240 -8.52 -33.37 19.88
N ALA A 241 -9.24 -34.13 19.06
CA ALA A 241 -9.03 -34.17 17.62
C ALA A 241 -9.29 -32.80 16.97
N ARG A 242 -10.32 -32.07 17.38
CA ARG A 242 -10.56 -30.69 16.91
C ARG A 242 -9.47 -29.73 17.36
N ARG A 243 -9.04 -29.82 18.62
CA ARG A 243 -7.95 -29.00 19.15
C ARG A 243 -6.65 -29.26 18.41
N ASP A 244 -6.33 -30.53 18.16
CA ASP A 244 -5.11 -30.95 17.50
C ASP A 244 -5.17 -30.67 15.99
N ALA A 245 -6.34 -30.78 15.34
CA ALA A 245 -6.56 -30.37 13.96
C ALA A 245 -6.46 -28.84 13.79
N ALA A 246 -6.99 -28.06 14.74
CA ALA A 246 -6.84 -26.61 14.74
C ALA A 246 -5.37 -26.20 14.95
N ARG A 247 -4.64 -26.89 15.83
CA ARG A 247 -3.20 -26.71 16.01
C ARG A 247 -2.41 -27.08 14.76
N LYS A 248 -2.71 -28.22 14.12
CA LYS A 248 -2.08 -28.63 12.86
C LYS A 248 -2.34 -27.63 11.75
N ARG A 249 -3.57 -27.13 11.57
CA ARG A 249 -3.86 -26.09 10.57
C ARG A 249 -3.11 -24.79 10.83
N PHE A 250 -2.95 -24.41 12.10
CA PHE A 250 -2.17 -23.24 12.48
C PHE A 250 -0.66 -23.44 12.24
N GLU A 251 -0.15 -24.63 12.56
CA GLU A 251 1.24 -25.00 12.34
C GLU A 251 1.58 -25.14 10.86
N GLU A 252 0.68 -25.74 10.06
CA GLU A 252 0.77 -25.84 8.60
C GLU A 252 0.76 -24.46 7.95
N LYS A 253 -0.13 -23.56 8.37
CA LYS A 253 -0.13 -22.17 7.88
C LYS A 253 1.17 -21.44 8.24
N ARG A 254 1.78 -21.77 9.39
CA ARG A 254 3.04 -21.19 9.85
C ARG A 254 4.25 -21.82 9.14
N SER A 255 4.21 -23.13 8.86
CA SER A 255 5.27 -23.87 8.18
C SER A 255 5.25 -23.60 6.68
N ALA A 256 4.09 -23.60 6.02
CA ALA A 256 3.95 -23.22 4.61
C ALA A 256 4.50 -21.81 4.36
N GLY A 257 4.11 -20.84 5.20
CA GLY A 257 4.66 -19.48 5.10
C GLY A 257 6.15 -19.34 5.46
N ARG A 258 6.78 -20.37 6.05
CA ARG A 258 8.23 -20.45 6.29
C ARG A 258 8.94 -21.19 5.14
N GLU A 259 8.34 -22.27 4.65
CA GLU A 259 8.82 -23.06 3.53
C GLU A 259 8.85 -22.23 2.24
N ASP A 260 7.79 -21.49 1.93
CA ASP A 260 7.72 -20.55 0.79
C ASP A 260 8.83 -19.48 0.86
N LYS A 261 9.13 -19.00 2.06
CA LYS A 261 10.22 -18.03 2.29
C LYS A 261 11.59 -18.66 2.11
N THR A 262 11.78 -19.89 2.59
CA THR A 262 13.05 -20.60 2.41
C THR A 262 13.27 -21.03 0.96
N ALA A 263 12.20 -21.40 0.25
CA ALA A 263 12.23 -21.75 -1.17
C ALA A 263 12.59 -20.52 -2.01
N SER A 264 11.89 -19.39 -1.84
CA SER A 264 12.20 -18.15 -2.56
C SER A 264 13.62 -17.62 -2.30
N VAL A 265 14.14 -17.74 -1.06
CA VAL A 265 15.54 -17.39 -0.74
C VAL A 265 16.52 -18.35 -1.42
N ARG A 266 16.19 -19.65 -1.47
CA ARG A 266 17.03 -20.67 -2.13
C ARG A 266 17.06 -20.45 -3.65
N ASP A 267 15.93 -20.19 -4.27
CA ASP A 267 15.81 -19.91 -5.70
C ASP A 267 16.58 -18.64 -6.07
N ARG A 268 16.49 -17.58 -5.25
CA ARG A 268 17.29 -16.37 -5.43
C ARG A 268 18.79 -16.64 -5.31
N ALA A 269 19.21 -17.48 -4.37
CA ALA A 269 20.61 -17.85 -4.21
C ALA A 269 21.12 -18.72 -5.38
N VAL A 270 20.27 -19.55 -5.98
CA VAL A 270 20.59 -20.31 -7.20
C VAL A 270 20.73 -19.36 -8.39
N ALA A 271 19.78 -18.44 -8.59
CA ALA A 271 19.84 -17.45 -9.67
C ALA A 271 21.08 -16.54 -9.60
N MET A 272 21.51 -16.15 -8.40
CA MET A 272 22.76 -15.39 -8.23
C MET A 272 23.99 -16.24 -8.58
N ARG A 273 24.05 -17.50 -8.12
CA ARG A 273 25.15 -18.41 -8.46
C ARG A 273 25.23 -18.71 -9.96
N GLU A 274 24.10 -18.81 -10.65
CA GLU A 274 24.05 -19.01 -12.10
C GLU A 274 24.56 -17.78 -12.85
N LYS A 275 24.21 -16.57 -12.40
CA LYS A 275 24.75 -15.31 -12.96
C LYS A 275 26.25 -15.20 -12.73
N ASP A 276 26.74 -15.51 -11.52
CA ASP A 276 28.16 -15.49 -11.19
C ASP A 276 28.95 -16.54 -11.99
N LYS A 277 28.35 -17.70 -12.23
CA LYS A 277 28.93 -18.72 -13.10
C LYS A 277 28.99 -18.25 -14.55
N ALA A 278 27.91 -17.66 -15.08
CA ALA A 278 27.88 -17.14 -16.44
C ALA A 278 28.91 -16.01 -16.66
N THR A 279 29.10 -15.13 -15.69
CA THR A 279 30.13 -14.08 -15.77
C THR A 279 31.53 -14.66 -15.69
N MET A 280 31.78 -15.63 -14.79
CA MET A 280 33.06 -16.36 -14.76
C MET A 280 33.35 -17.09 -16.06
N ASP A 281 32.36 -17.75 -16.67
CA ASP A 281 32.53 -18.45 -17.95
C ASP A 281 32.85 -17.45 -19.07
N MET A 282 32.21 -16.28 -19.09
CA MET A 282 32.55 -15.19 -20.02
C MET A 282 33.98 -14.66 -19.82
N PHE A 283 34.40 -14.46 -18.56
CA PHE A 283 35.77 -14.04 -18.24
C PHE A 283 36.81 -15.10 -18.60
N GLN A 284 36.51 -16.38 -18.36
CA GLN A 284 37.37 -17.49 -18.77
C GLN A 284 37.49 -17.58 -20.29
N GLN A 285 36.41 -17.32 -21.05
CA GLN A 285 36.46 -17.26 -22.51
C GLN A 285 37.32 -16.11 -23.01
N LEU A 286 37.19 -14.91 -22.44
CA LEU A 286 38.02 -13.75 -22.77
C LEU A 286 39.49 -13.94 -22.41
N ALA A 287 39.77 -14.53 -21.24
CA ALA A 287 41.12 -14.87 -20.81
C ALA A 287 41.76 -15.91 -21.74
N LYS A 288 41.01 -16.93 -22.14
CA LYS A 288 41.45 -17.95 -23.10
C LYS A 288 41.71 -17.38 -24.50
N GLN A 289 40.93 -16.38 -24.94
CA GLN A 289 41.17 -15.71 -26.22
C GLN A 289 42.36 -14.75 -26.20
N ARG A 290 42.74 -14.22 -25.02
CA ARG A 290 43.80 -13.22 -24.88
C ARG A 290 45.15 -13.81 -24.49
N PHE A 291 45.15 -14.95 -23.79
CA PHE A 291 46.36 -15.55 -23.20
C PHE A 291 46.54 -17.04 -23.54
N GLY A 292 45.66 -17.64 -24.36
CA GLY A 292 45.79 -18.99 -24.89
C GLY A 292 45.83 -18.96 -26.42
#